data_AF-A0A1Y1M277-F1
#
_entry.id   AF-A0A1Y1M277-F1
#
_cell.length_a   1.000
_cell.length_b   1.000
_cell.length_c   1.000
_cell.angle_alpha   90.00
_cell.angle_beta   90.00
_cell.angle_gamma   90.00
#
_symmetry.space_group_name_H-M   'P 1'
#
loop_
_entity.id
_entity.type
_entity.pdbx_description
1 polymer ?
#
loop_
_entity_poly.entity_id
_entity_poly.type
_entity_poly.pdbx_seq_one_letter_code
_entity_poly.pdbx_strand_id
1 'polypeptide(L)'
;MGSVLCGTASFVNEARRLRKMLGGGVRQVGIIAAACLLALDEMIDRLQIDHDHALQIAKAIDDMQSDIVRVDLSSVQTNMALITFDSKLVTAKEFLEKLAHVSPTDSVQVC
;
A
#
# COMPACT_ATOMS: atom_id res chain seq x y z
N MET A 1 -3.41 -4.02 12.25
CA MET A 1 -3.87 -4.99 13.27
C MET A 1 -4.67 -6.06 12.57
N GLY A 2 -4.33 -7.33 12.80
CA GLY A 2 -5.05 -8.49 12.26
C GLY A 2 -4.46 -9.04 10.96
N SER A 3 -4.10 -10.32 10.96
CA SER A 3 -3.84 -11.16 9.80
C SER A 3 -4.36 -12.56 10.12
N VAL A 4 -4.78 -13.31 9.11
CA VAL A 4 -5.30 -14.67 9.29
C VAL A 4 -4.28 -15.67 8.76
N LEU A 5 -4.09 -16.75 9.51
CA LEU A 5 -3.31 -17.90 9.07
C LEU A 5 -4.26 -19.06 8.79
N CYS A 6 -4.23 -19.57 7.56
CA CYS A 6 -5.07 -20.68 7.10
C CYS A 6 -4.19 -21.88 6.72
N GLY A 7 -4.71 -23.09 6.93
CA GLY A 7 -4.01 -24.34 6.60
C GLY A 7 -4.73 -25.54 7.19
N THR A 8 -4.06 -26.68 7.25
CA THR A 8 -4.63 -27.91 7.83
C THR A 8 -4.89 -27.76 9.33
N ALA A 9 -5.76 -28.61 9.88
CA ALA A 9 -6.07 -28.59 11.30
C ALA A 9 -4.83 -28.81 12.19
N SER A 10 -3.93 -29.73 11.79
CA SER A 10 -2.66 -29.97 12.51
C SER A 10 -1.75 -28.74 12.51
N PHE A 11 -1.61 -28.07 11.36
CA PHE A 11 -0.82 -26.85 11.22
C PHE A 11 -1.40 -25.70 12.08
N VAL A 12 -2.71 -25.47 12.01
CA VAL A 12 -3.37 -24.41 12.77
C VAL A 12 -3.30 -24.66 14.28
N ASN A 13 -3.35 -25.91 14.72
CA ASN A 13 -3.20 -26.24 16.15
C ASN A 13 -1.81 -25.89 16.68
N GLU A 14 -0.75 -26.22 15.92
CA GLU A 14 0.61 -25.84 16.31
C GLU A 14 0.80 -24.32 16.27
N ALA A 15 0.31 -23.66 15.23
CA ALA A 15 0.35 -22.20 15.13
C ALA A 15 -0.38 -21.50 16.29
N ARG A 16 -1.52 -22.04 16.76
CA ARG A 16 -2.24 -21.50 17.94
C ARG A 16 -1.42 -21.63 19.22
N ARG A 17 -0.70 -22.74 19.40
CA ARG A 17 0.22 -22.94 20.53
C ARG A 17 1.35 -21.92 20.49
N LEU A 18 2.01 -21.76 19.34
CA LEU A 18 3.06 -20.75 19.14
C LEU A 18 2.53 -19.33 19.39
N ARG A 19 1.36 -18.98 18.84
CA ARG A 19 0.70 -17.69 19.07
C ARG A 19 0.50 -17.42 20.56
N LYS A 20 0.12 -18.44 21.34
CA LYS A 20 -0.04 -18.29 22.80
C LYS A 20 1.28 -18.07 23.51
N MET A 21 2.35 -18.77 23.12
CA MET A 21 3.69 -18.59 23.68
C MET A 21 4.27 -17.21 23.38
N LEU A 22 4.04 -16.69 22.17
CA LEU A 22 4.46 -15.35 21.74
C LEU A 22 3.59 -14.21 22.32
N GLY A 23 2.59 -14.53 23.15
CA GLY A 23 1.71 -13.52 23.76
C GLY A 23 0.56 -13.03 22.87
N GLY A 24 0.36 -13.58 21.67
CA GLY A 24 -0.72 -13.22 20.74
C GLY A 24 -2.12 -13.73 21.12
N GLY A 25 -2.31 -14.20 22.36
CA GLY A 25 -3.59 -14.69 22.88
C GLY A 25 -4.47 -13.56 23.40
N VAL A 26 -5.19 -12.87 22.51
CA VAL A 26 -6.13 -11.78 22.84
C VAL A 26 -7.48 -12.36 23.30
N ARG A 27 -8.11 -11.75 24.32
CA ARG A 27 -9.38 -12.23 24.91
C ARG A 27 -10.61 -11.75 24.11
N GLN A 28 -10.87 -10.44 24.08
CA GLN A 28 -12.04 -9.86 23.41
C GLN A 28 -11.77 -9.54 21.93
N VAL A 29 -11.17 -10.49 21.19
CA VAL A 29 -10.77 -10.29 19.78
C VAL A 29 -11.95 -10.17 18.81
N GLY A 30 -13.17 -10.52 19.24
CA GLY A 30 -14.37 -10.54 18.40
C GLY A 30 -14.67 -9.21 17.70
N ILE A 31 -14.37 -8.07 18.35
CA ILE A 31 -14.54 -6.73 17.76
C ILE A 31 -13.64 -6.56 16.51
N ILE A 32 -12.39 -7.00 16.59
CA ILE A 32 -11.44 -6.94 15.47
C ILE A 32 -11.81 -7.98 14.41
N ALA A 33 -12.26 -9.17 14.83
CA ALA A 33 -12.69 -10.22 13.91
C ALA A 33 -13.91 -9.79 13.07
N ALA A 34 -14.85 -9.03 13.64
CA ALA A 34 -15.99 -8.49 12.91
C ALA A 34 -15.56 -7.55 11.77
N ALA A 35 -14.59 -6.67 12.02
CA ALA A 35 -14.01 -5.81 10.98
C ALA A 35 -13.27 -6.63 9.90
N CYS A 36 -12.64 -7.75 10.29
CA CYS A 36 -12.01 -8.66 9.34
C CYS A 36 -13.02 -9.37 8.43
N LEU A 37 -14.19 -9.75 8.95
CA LEU A 37 -15.26 -10.35 8.14
C LEU A 37 -15.74 -9.34 7.10
N LEU A 38 -16.03 -8.09 7.51
CA LEU A 38 -16.38 -7.02 6.58
C LEU A 38 -15.28 -6.80 5.51
N ALA A 39 -14.01 -6.82 5.90
CA ALA A 39 -12.89 -6.67 4.97
C ALA A 39 -12.82 -7.81 3.94
N LEU A 40 -13.14 -9.04 4.34
CA LEU A 40 -13.14 -10.19 3.43
C LEU A 40 -14.40 -10.25 2.56
N ASP A 41 -15.55 -9.85 3.10
CA ASP A 41 -16.84 -9.96 2.41
C ASP A 41 -17.11 -8.79 1.45
N GLU A 42 -16.63 -7.57 1.75
CA GLU A 42 -17.05 -6.36 1.02
C GLU A 42 -15.91 -5.48 0.47
N MET A 43 -14.65 -5.73 0.85
CA MET A 43 -13.54 -4.82 0.49
C MET A 43 -12.62 -5.36 -0.62
N ILE A 44 -12.74 -6.63 -1.01
CA ILE A 44 -11.86 -7.24 -2.03
C ILE A 44 -12.00 -6.55 -3.38
N ASP A 45 -13.24 -6.35 -3.87
CA ASP A 45 -13.48 -5.74 -5.18
C ASP A 45 -12.97 -4.29 -5.27
N ARG A 46 -12.89 -3.60 -4.12
CA ARG A 46 -12.43 -2.21 -4.05
C ARG A 46 -10.91 -2.08 -4.25
N LEU A 47 -10.14 -3.16 -4.15
CA LEU A 47 -8.71 -3.14 -4.46
C LEU A 47 -8.44 -2.67 -5.89
N GLN A 48 -9.39 -2.87 -6.81
CA GLN A 48 -9.29 -2.35 -8.17
C GLN A 48 -9.18 -0.83 -8.20
N ILE A 49 -9.86 -0.12 -7.28
CA ILE A 49 -9.77 1.34 -7.18
C ILE A 49 -8.34 1.76 -6.82
N ASP A 50 -7.71 1.04 -5.89
CA ASP A 50 -6.32 1.30 -5.51
C ASP A 50 -5.35 1.04 -6.69
N HIS A 51 -5.63 0.00 -7.49
CA HIS A 51 -4.86 -0.28 -8.70
C HIS A 51 -5.02 0.83 -9.75
N ASP A 52 -6.26 1.29 -9.97
CA ASP A 52 -6.58 2.35 -10.92
C ASP A 52 -5.91 3.67 -10.52
N HIS A 53 -5.95 4.04 -9.23
CA HIS A 53 -5.30 5.24 -8.72
C HIS A 53 -3.77 5.16 -8.84
N ALA A 54 -3.15 4.03 -8.49
CA ALA A 54 -1.72 3.86 -8.65
C ALA A 54 -1.29 4.00 -10.12
N LEU A 55 -2.07 3.43 -11.04
CA LEU A 55 -1.84 3.57 -12.47
C LEU A 55 -2.06 5.00 -12.98
N GLN A 56 -3.07 5.71 -12.47
CA GLN A 56 -3.31 7.12 -12.80
C GLN A 56 -2.13 8.00 -12.39
N ILE A 57 -1.62 7.82 -11.16
CA ILE A 57 -0.45 8.55 -10.66
C ILE A 57 0.78 8.23 -11.53
N ALA A 58 1.01 6.95 -11.84
CA ALA A 58 2.12 6.55 -12.68
C ALA A 58 2.04 7.15 -14.10
N LYS A 59 0.86 7.11 -14.73
CA LYS A 59 0.64 7.75 -16.04
C LYS A 59 0.91 9.25 -16.00
N ALA A 60 0.40 9.95 -14.98
CA ALA A 60 0.65 11.37 -14.83
C ALA A 60 2.15 11.70 -14.73
N ILE A 61 2.93 10.86 -14.03
CA ILE A 61 4.38 11.02 -13.95
C ILE A 61 5.07 10.72 -15.28
N ASP A 62 4.66 9.67 -15.99
CA ASP A 62 5.22 9.31 -17.30
C ASP A 62 4.89 10.38 -18.37
N ASP A 63 3.67 10.92 -18.36
CA ASP A 63 3.21 11.98 -19.27
C ASP A 63 3.99 13.29 -19.10
N MET A 64 4.58 13.54 -17.92
CA MET A 64 5.47 14.68 -17.70
C MET A 64 6.78 14.58 -18.52
N GLN A 65 7.15 13.38 -19.00
CA GLN A 65 8.36 13.12 -19.79
C GLN A 65 9.61 13.77 -19.14
N SER A 66 9.73 13.66 -17.82
CA SER A 66 10.78 14.30 -17.04
C SER A 66 12.10 13.54 -17.14
N ASP A 67 13.20 14.27 -17.29
CA ASP A 67 14.55 13.70 -17.19
C ASP A 67 14.96 13.38 -15.75
N ILE A 68 14.25 13.94 -14.76
CA ILE A 68 14.57 13.81 -13.34
C ILE A 68 13.80 12.67 -12.70
N VAL A 69 12.53 12.47 -13.08
CA VAL A 69 11.60 11.54 -12.45
C VAL A 69 11.07 10.58 -13.50
N ARG A 70 11.18 9.27 -13.27
CA ARG A 70 10.71 8.25 -14.21
C ARG A 70 9.98 7.13 -13.49
N VAL A 71 9.01 6.55 -14.17
CA VAL A 71 8.25 5.39 -13.71
C VAL A 71 8.14 4.38 -14.84
N ASP A 72 8.23 3.10 -14.54
CA ASP A 72 7.97 2.02 -15.51
C ASP A 72 6.50 1.60 -15.40
N LEU A 73 5.67 2.05 -16.34
CA LEU A 73 4.24 1.73 -16.37
C LEU A 73 3.96 0.22 -16.42
N SER A 74 4.85 -0.58 -17.02
CA SER A 74 4.65 -2.04 -17.12
C SER A 74 4.78 -2.75 -15.77
N SER A 75 5.47 -2.11 -14.81
CA SER A 75 5.64 -2.61 -13.45
C SER A 75 4.48 -2.30 -12.51
N VAL A 76 3.58 -1.37 -12.90
CA VAL A 76 2.46 -0.92 -12.06
C VAL A 76 1.25 -1.82 -12.26
N GLN A 77 1.19 -2.90 -11.49
CA GLN A 77 0.14 -3.93 -11.62
C GLN A 77 -0.87 -3.94 -10.46
N THR A 78 -0.55 -3.29 -9.34
CA THR A 78 -1.38 -3.25 -8.13
C THR A 78 -1.42 -1.83 -7.58
N ASN A 79 -1.50 -1.65 -6.25
CA ASN A 79 -1.60 -0.35 -5.59
C ASN A 79 -0.24 0.35 -5.34
N MET A 80 0.82 -0.06 -6.02
CA MET A 80 2.17 0.50 -5.84
C MET A 80 2.77 0.91 -7.18
N ALA A 81 3.34 2.11 -7.23
CA ALA A 81 4.14 2.61 -8.34
C ALA A 81 5.54 2.94 -7.84
N LEU A 82 6.56 2.29 -8.41
CA LEU A 82 7.95 2.56 -8.07
C LEU A 82 8.48 3.70 -8.94
N ILE A 83 8.82 4.81 -8.30
CA ILE A 83 9.35 6.00 -8.97
C ILE A 83 10.87 6.03 -8.78
N THR A 84 11.58 6.35 -9.86
CA THR A 84 13.04 6.48 -9.90
C THR A 84 13.44 7.91 -10.19
N PHE A 85 14.61 8.30 -9.65
CA PHE A 85 15.13 9.66 -9.75
C PHE A 85 16.59 9.65 -10.17
N ASP A 86 17.01 10.67 -10.91
CA ASP A 86 18.44 10.94 -11.08
C ASP A 86 19.01 11.52 -9.77
N SER A 87 19.72 10.68 -9.03
CA SER A 87 20.34 11.03 -7.75
C SER A 87 21.41 12.10 -7.84
N LYS A 88 21.89 12.44 -9.05
CA LYS A 88 22.81 13.58 -9.26
C LYS A 88 22.08 14.91 -9.22
N LEU A 89 20.78 14.94 -9.50
CA LEU A 89 19.96 16.15 -9.56
C LEU A 89 19.12 16.32 -8.30
N VAL A 90 18.56 15.23 -7.78
CA VAL A 90 17.75 15.24 -6.56
C VAL A 90 17.91 13.91 -5.84
N THR A 91 18.22 13.97 -4.55
CA THR A 91 18.20 12.77 -3.70
C THR A 91 16.76 12.41 -3.31
N ALA A 92 16.50 11.14 -3.02
CA ALA A 92 15.19 10.71 -2.54
C ALA A 92 14.74 11.46 -1.27
N LYS A 93 15.70 11.81 -0.40
CA LYS A 93 15.42 12.59 0.81
C LYS A 93 14.92 14.00 0.48
N GLU A 94 15.63 14.73 -0.38
CA GLU A 94 15.24 16.09 -0.80
C GLU A 94 13.90 16.09 -1.53
N PHE A 95 13.63 15.05 -2.33
CA PHE A 95 12.35 14.87 -3.00
C PHE A 95 11.21 14.70 -2.01
N LEU A 96 11.39 13.85 -0.99
CA LEU A 96 10.39 13.64 0.07
C LEU A 96 10.14 14.91 0.90
N GLU A 97 11.20 15.66 1.21
CA GLU A 97 11.08 16.96 1.90
C GLU A 97 10.26 17.95 1.08
N LYS A 98 10.46 18.01 -0.25
CA LYS A 98 9.66 18.85 -1.13
C LYS A 98 8.20 18.40 -1.22
N LEU A 99 7.94 17.10 -1.35
CA LEU A 99 6.58 16.56 -1.39
C LEU A 99 5.78 16.81 -0.11
N ALA A 100 6.45 16.90 1.05
CA ALA A 100 5.80 17.21 2.32
C ALA A 100 5.28 18.65 2.40
N HIS A 101 5.78 19.55 1.54
CA HIS A 101 5.41 20.96 1.49
C HIS A 101 4.56 21.25 0.25
N VAL A 102 3.23 21.05 0.36
CA VAL A 102 2.28 21.48 -0.67
C VAL A 102 1.88 22.93 -0.39
N SER A 103 2.26 23.84 -1.27
CA SER A 103 1.88 25.25 -1.20
C SER A 103 0.54 25.48 -1.89
N PRO A 104 -0.30 26.44 -1.45
CA PRO A 104 -1.57 26.76 -2.11
C PRO A 104 -1.42 27.26 -3.56
N THR A 105 -0.21 27.67 -3.95
CA THR A 105 0.17 28.09 -5.31
C THR A 105 0.60 26.93 -6.20
N ASP A 106 0.81 25.73 -5.65
CA ASP A 106 1.04 24.54 -6.46
C ASP A 106 -0.29 24.22 -7.14
N SER A 107 -0.40 24.58 -8.42
CA SER A 107 -1.62 24.41 -9.20
C SER A 107 -2.01 22.94 -9.24
N VAL A 108 -2.95 22.55 -8.38
CA VAL A 108 -3.58 21.23 -8.42
C VAL A 108 -4.55 21.25 -9.61
N GLN A 109 -4.06 20.93 -10.80
CA GLN A 109 -4.95 20.46 -11.87
C GLN A 109 -5.35 19.03 -11.52
N VAL A 110 -6.37 18.88 -10.67
CA VAL A 110 -7.09 17.61 -10.56
C VAL A 110 -7.89 17.48 -11.85
N CYS A 111 -7.45 16.59 -12.76
CA CYS A 111 -8.25 16.15 -13.89
C CYS A 111 -9.42 15.28 -13.41
#